data_AF-A0A952FJB5-F1
#
_entry.id   AF-A0A952FJB5-F1
#
_cell.length_a   1.000
_cell.length_b   1.000
_cell.length_c   1.000
_cell.angle_alpha   90.00
_cell.angle_beta   90.00
_cell.angle_gamma   90.00
#
_symmetry.space_group_name_H-M   'P 1'
#
loop_
_entity.id
_entity.type
_entity.pdbx_description
1 polymer ?
#
loop_
_entity_poly.entity_id
_entity_poly.type
_entity_poly.pdbx_seq_one_letter_code
_entity_poly.pdbx_strand_id
1 'polypeptide(L)' 'MRAIVLEKFGGLDSLVYREIPEPEPASGQVVIKIKAFGLNHAEMHMRRGEWAEAAQVIGIECVGLVKSCPGGEFPVGA' A
#
# COMPACT_ATOMS: atom_id res chain seq x y z
N MET A 1 1.29 -9.41 -6.21
CA MET A 1 1.38 -8.07 -6.81
C MET A 1 2.81 -7.54 -6.78
N ARG A 2 3.15 -6.63 -7.69
CA ARG A 2 4.45 -5.93 -7.72
C ARG A 2 4.34 -4.68 -6.83
N ALA A 3 5.30 -4.47 -5.93
CA ALA A 3 5.28 -3.37 -4.97
C ALA A 3 6.70 -2.84 -4.69
N ILE A 4 6.76 -1.60 -4.18
CA ILE A 4 7.97 -1.07 -3.53
C ILE A 4 7.85 -1.38 -2.04
N VAL A 5 8.80 -2.15 -1.53
CA VAL A 5 8.83 -2.62 -0.14
C VAL A 5 9.91 -1.86 0.63
N LEU A 6 9.55 -1.41 1.84
CA LEU A 6 10.50 -0.89 2.81
C LEU A 6 11.18 -2.08 3.51
N GLU A 7 12.43 -2.38 3.15
CA GLU A 7 13.17 -3.51 3.72
C GLU A 7 13.72 -3.20 5.13
N LYS A 8 14.11 -1.95 5.35
CA LYS A 8 14.63 -1.43 6.62
C LYS A 8 14.47 0.09 6.66
N PHE A 9 14.47 0.69 7.85
CA PHE A 9 14.54 2.16 7.93
C PHE A 9 15.89 2.68 7.41
N GLY A 10 15.90 3.85 6.75
CA GLY A 10 17.14 4.48 6.30
C GLY A 10 17.04 5.31 5.03
N GLY A 11 17.98 5.07 4.10
CA GLY A 11 18.16 5.77 2.83
C GLY A 11 17.19 5.32 1.73
N LEU A 12 17.38 5.81 0.51
CA LEU A 12 16.51 5.42 -0.62
C LEU A 12 16.75 3.97 -1.05
N ASP A 13 17.95 3.45 -0.78
CA ASP A 13 18.34 2.04 -0.96
C ASP A 13 17.50 1.07 -0.14
N SER A 14 16.81 1.55 0.90
CA SER A 14 15.85 0.77 1.67
C SER A 14 14.55 0.42 0.92
N LEU A 15 14.24 1.11 -0.18
CA LEU A 15 13.04 0.88 -0.99
C LEU A 15 13.36 -0.09 -2.12
N VAL A 16 12.82 -1.31 -2.05
CA VAL A 16 13.15 -2.41 -2.98
C VAL A 16 11.92 -2.84 -3.75
N TYR A 17 12.07 -2.95 -5.07
CA TYR A 17 11.03 -3.52 -5.92
C TYR A 17 10.93 -5.04 -5.73
N ARG A 18 9.76 -5.55 -5.37
CA ARG A 18 9.50 -6.99 -5.14
C ARG A 18 8.15 -7.42 -5.67
N GLU A 19 8.03 -8.71 -5.94
CA GLU A 19 6.74 -9.39 -6.01
C GLU A 19 6.40 -9.93 -4.62
N ILE A 20 5.21 -9.60 -4.13
CA ILE A 20 4.64 -10.05 -2.86
C ILE A 20 3.24 -10.64 -3.11
N PRO A 21 2.68 -11.47 -2.20
CA PRO A 21 1.32 -11.94 -2.33
C PRO A 21 0.32 -10.80 -2.51
N GLU A 22 -0.77 -11.06 -3.23
CA GLU A 22 -1.89 -10.12 -3.26
C GLU A 22 -2.64 -10.20 -1.93
N PRO A 23 -3.12 -9.07 -1.38
CA PRO A 23 -3.91 -9.10 -0.16
C PRO A 23 -5.29 -9.69 -0.45
N GLU A 24 -5.81 -10.44 0.52
CA GLU A 24 -7.20 -10.88 0.55
C GLU A 24 -7.99 -9.99 1.52
N PRO A 25 -9.24 -9.60 1.20
CA PRO A 25 -10.04 -8.75 2.07
C PRO A 25 -10.47 -9.49 3.34
N ALA A 26 -10.27 -8.87 4.51
CA ALA A 26 -10.95 -9.29 5.74
C ALA A 26 -12.39 -8.73 5.79
N SER A 27 -13.16 -9.12 6.82
CA SER A 27 -14.49 -8.55 7.07
C SER A 27 -14.41 -7.03 7.22
N GLY A 28 -15.26 -6.31 6.48
CA GLY A 28 -15.27 -4.85 6.44
C GLY A 28 -14.14 -4.19 5.63
N GLN A 29 -13.38 -4.97 4.85
CA GLN A 29 -12.31 -4.45 3.99
C GLN A 29 -12.64 -4.58 2.49
N VAL A 30 -11.98 -3.73 1.70
CA VAL A 30 -11.99 -3.76 0.24
C VAL A 30 -10.56 -3.85 -0.28
N VAL A 31 -10.34 -4.65 -1.31
CA VAL A 31 -9.07 -4.66 -2.05
C VAL A 31 -9.22 -3.80 -3.30
N ILE A 32 -8.32 -2.84 -3.46
CA ILE A 32 -8.28 -1.91 -4.59
C ILE A 32 -7.12 -2.27 -5.51
N LYS A 33 -7.40 -2.40 -6.81
CA LYS A 33 -6.37 -2.43 -7.85
C LYS A 33 -5.89 -1.01 -8.11
N ILE A 34 -4.79 -0.63 -7.46
CA ILE A 34 -4.17 0.69 -7.57
C ILE A 34 -3.86 1.03 -9.04
N LYS A 35 -4.27 2.23 -9.47
CA LYS A 35 -4.01 2.82 -10.79
C LYS A 35 -3.04 3.99 -10.71
N ALA A 36 -3.12 4.77 -9.63
CA ALA A 36 -2.18 5.81 -9.28
C ALA A 36 -2.13 5.97 -7.76
N PHE A 37 -1.07 6.56 -7.25
CA PHE A 37 -0.89 6.87 -5.83
C PHE A 37 -0.25 8.24 -5.67
N GLY A 38 -0.53 8.87 -4.53
CA GLY A 38 0.09 10.14 -4.14
C GLY A 38 1.48 9.90 -3.57
N LEU A 39 2.37 10.89 -3.72
CA LEU A 39 3.61 10.95 -2.97
C LEU A 39 3.50 12.08 -1.96
N ASN A 40 3.56 11.75 -0.68
CA ASN A 40 3.50 12.69 0.42
C ASN A 40 4.89 12.79 1.10
N HIS A 41 5.08 13.86 1.87
CA HIS A 41 6.26 14.00 2.73
C HIS A 41 6.27 12.94 3.84
N ALA A 42 5.10 12.45 4.25
CA ALA A 42 4.93 11.41 5.26
C ALA A 42 5.72 10.13 4.95
N GLU A 43 5.76 9.67 3.69
CA GLU A 43 6.51 8.47 3.31
C GLU A 43 8.02 8.62 3.56
N MET A 44 8.57 9.83 3.47
CA MET A 44 9.97 10.07 3.81
C MET A 44 10.22 9.87 5.30
N HIS A 45 9.35 10.40 6.16
CA HIS A 45 9.45 10.22 7.62
C HIS A 45 9.28 8.74 8.01
N MET A 46 8.28 8.05 7.43
CA MET A 46 8.08 6.60 7.63
C MET A 46 9.32 5.80 7.22
N ARG A 47 9.86 6.04 6.02
CA ARG A 47 11.06 5.35 5.51
C ARG A 47 12.28 5.58 6.39
N ARG A 48 12.42 6.76 6.99
CA ARG A 48 13.54 7.09 7.90
C ARG A 48 13.35 6.50 9.31
N GLY A 49 12.20 5.90 9.61
CA GLY A 49 11.91 5.34 10.93
C GLY A 49 11.59 6.40 11.97
N GLU A 50 11.10 7.56 11.55
CA GLU A 50 10.76 8.67 12.43
C GLU A 50 9.33 8.56 13.00
N TRP A 51 8.59 7.54 12.58
CA TRP A 51 7.25 7.19 13.07
C TRP A 51 7.34 5.95 13.95
N ALA A 52 6.40 5.79 14.88
CA ALA A 52 6.37 4.63 15.78
C ALA A 52 6.28 3.30 15.00
N GLU A 53 5.55 3.29 13.90
CA GLU A 53 5.37 2.12 13.04
C GLU A 53 5.31 2.54 11.56
N ALA A 54 5.72 1.65 10.67
CA ALA A 54 5.57 1.79 9.23
C ALA A 54 5.12 0.47 8.61
N ALA A 55 4.21 0.54 7.65
CA ALA A 55 3.82 -0.62 6.87
C ALA A 55 4.98 -1.11 5.98
N GLN A 56 4.98 -2.41 5.67
CA GLN A 56 5.96 -2.98 4.74
C GLN A 56 5.89 -2.32 3.34
N VAL A 57 4.69 -1.99 2.87
CA VAL A 57 4.46 -1.18 1.67
C VAL A 57 3.90 0.15 2.16
N ILE A 58 4.71 1.20 2.05
CA ILE A 58 4.34 2.56 2.46
C ILE A 58 3.55 3.28 1.36
N GLY A 59 2.77 4.30 1.76
CA GLY A 59 1.90 5.07 0.88
C GLY A 59 0.52 5.23 1.50
N ILE A 60 0.07 6.47 1.68
CA ILE A 60 -1.19 6.78 2.37
C ILE A 60 -2.32 7.25 1.46
N GLU A 61 -2.04 7.43 0.17
CA GLU A 61 -3.00 7.93 -0.82
C GLU A 61 -2.98 7.06 -2.07
N CYS A 62 -4.15 6.61 -2.53
CA CYS A 62 -4.26 5.93 -3.81
C CYS A 62 -5.62 6.15 -4.47
N VAL A 63 -5.63 5.94 -5.79
CA VAL A 63 -6.85 5.77 -6.58
C VAL A 63 -6.73 4.49 -7.39
N GLY A 64 -7.85 3.82 -7.58
CA GLY A 64 -7.87 2.54 -8.28
C GLY A 64 -9.29 2.04 -8.48
N LEU A 65 -9.38 0.79 -8.90
CA LEU A 65 -10.66 0.12 -9.09
C LEU A 65 -10.88 -0.90 -7.98
N VAL A 66 -12.11 -1.08 -7.53
CA VAL A 66 -12.47 -2.16 -6.62
C VAL A 66 -12.16 -3.50 -7.28
N LYS A 67 -11.26 -4.28 -6.67
CA LYS A 67 -10.92 -5.63 -7.13
C LYS A 67 -11.78 -6.69 -6.45
N SER A 68 -11.99 -6.56 -5.14
CA SER A 68 -12.84 -7.44 -4.35
C SER A 68 -13.36 -6.74 -3.09
N CYS A 69 -14.65 -6.90 -2.81
CA CYS A 69 -15.33 -6.34 -1.64
C CYS A 69 -16.41 -7.35 -1.18
N PRO A 70 -16.06 -8.35 -0.35
CA PRO A 70 -17.00 -9.42 0.01
C PRO A 70 -18.24 -8.94 0.76
N GLY A 71 -18.17 -7.81 1.47
CA GLY A 71 -19.32 -7.20 2.14
C GLY A 71 -20.33 -6.55 1.19
N GLY A 72 -19.95 -6.32 -0.07
CA GLY A 72 -20.83 -5.77 -1.11
C GLY A 72 -21.07 -4.26 -1.02
N GLU A 73 -20.35 -3.54 -0.17
CA GLU A 73 -20.48 -2.09 0.00
C GLU A 73 -20.06 -1.33 -1.26
N PHE A 74 -19.11 -1.89 -2.03
CA PHE A 74 -18.62 -1.31 -3.28
C PHE A 74 -18.67 -2.31 -4.44
N PRO A 75 -19.21 -1.94 -5.61
CA PRO A 75 -19.22 -2.80 -6.79
C PRO A 75 -17.81 -3.10 -7.29
N VAL A 76 -17.53 -4.34 -7.68
CA VAL A 76 -16.27 -4.69 -8.36
C VAL A 76 -16.15 -3.90 -9.66
N GLY A 77 -15.00 -3.25 -9.86
CA GLY A 77 -14.71 -2.42 -11.02
C GLY A 77 -15.14 -0.96 -10.90
N ALA A 78 -15.78 -0.56 -9.80
CA ALA A 78 -16.01 0.85 -9.47
C ALA A 78 -14.70 1.59 -9.19
#